data_AF-C6TKE1-F1
#
_entry.id   AF-C6TKE1-F1
#
_cell.length_a   1.000
_cell.length_b   1.000
_cell.length_c   1.000
_cell.angle_alpha   90.00
_cell.angle_beta   90.00
_cell.angle_gamma   90.00
#
_symmetry.space_group_name_H-M   'P 1'
#
loop_
_entity.id
_entity.type
_entity.pdbx_description
1 polymer ?
#
loop_
_entity_poly.entity_id
_entity_poly.type
_entity_poly.pdbx_seq_one_letter_code
_entity_poly.pdbx_strand_id
1 'polypeptide(L)'
;MISRYGALYTFSLTENLIPKWDFFLTTGYPKSELVKFPQYFGYNLEERIKPRFEIMTKSGVKLLLNQVLSLSSSNFDEALKKKMKKMQVS
;
A
#
# COMPACT_ATOMS: atom_id res chain seq x y z
N MET A 1 -14.11 -3.73 7.85
CA MET A 1 -13.46 -2.46 7.43
C MET A 1 -14.01 -1.29 8.25
N ILE A 2 -15.25 -0.87 7.99
CA ILE A 2 -15.84 0.37 8.54
C ILE A 2 -15.98 0.33 10.07
N SER A 3 -16.41 -0.79 10.65
CA SER A 3 -16.53 -0.94 12.12
C SER A 3 -15.20 -0.98 12.87
N ARG A 4 -14.07 -1.18 12.18
CA ARG A 4 -12.73 -1.32 12.78
C ARG A 4 -11.82 -0.13 12.52
N TYR A 5 -12.24 0.80 11.65
CA TYR A 5 -11.46 1.98 11.30
C TYR A 5 -12.37 3.18 11.11
N GLY A 6 -12.80 3.77 12.24
CA GLY A 6 -13.73 4.90 12.28
C GLY A 6 -13.22 6.17 11.57
N ALA A 7 -11.91 6.31 11.40
CA ALA A 7 -11.31 7.43 10.66
C ALA A 7 -11.78 7.51 9.19
N LEU A 8 -12.34 6.44 8.62
CA LEU A 8 -12.92 6.51 7.27
C LEU A 8 -14.05 7.53 7.18
N TYR A 9 -14.81 7.74 8.26
CA TYR A 9 -15.90 8.70 8.28
C TYR A 9 -15.43 10.16 8.27
N THR A 10 -14.16 10.40 8.58
CA THR A 10 -13.59 11.76 8.63
C THR A 10 -12.89 12.15 7.34
N PHE A 11 -12.70 11.20 6.40
CA PHE A 11 -12.02 11.48 5.14
C PHE A 11 -13.00 12.00 4.08
N SER A 12 -12.55 12.99 3.31
CA SER A 12 -13.30 13.47 2.15
C SER A 12 -13.47 12.34 1.13
N LEU A 13 -14.69 12.18 0.64
CA LEU A 13 -15.00 11.20 -0.39
C LEU A 13 -14.26 11.53 -1.70
N THR A 14 -14.38 12.78 -2.17
CA THR A 14 -13.83 13.23 -3.46
C THR A 14 -12.33 13.50 -3.40
N GLU A 15 -11.84 14.06 -2.30
CA GLU A 15 -10.44 14.50 -2.20
C GLU A 15 -9.51 13.43 -1.62
N ASN A 16 -10.05 12.35 -1.04
CA ASN A 16 -9.24 11.32 -0.39
C ASN A 16 -9.65 9.90 -0.79
N LEU A 17 -10.88 9.48 -0.50
CA LEU A 17 -11.28 8.09 -0.69
C LEU A 17 -11.29 7.66 -2.16
N ILE A 18 -11.94 8.42 -3.04
CA ILE A 18 -12.05 8.09 -4.47
C ILE A 18 -10.68 8.05 -5.15
N PRO A 19 -9.82 9.09 -5.07
CA PRO A 19 -8.53 9.08 -5.74
C PRO A 19 -7.63 7.92 -5.28
N LYS A 20 -7.64 7.60 -3.97
CA LYS A 20 -6.84 6.51 -3.42
C LYS A 20 -7.42 5.14 -3.79
N TRP A 21 -8.74 5.01 -3.89
CA TRP A 21 -9.41 3.80 -4.36
C TRP A 21 -9.09 3.55 -5.83
N ASP A 22 -9.21 4.56 -6.68
CA ASP A 22 -8.93 4.45 -8.11
C ASP A 22 -7.48 4.05 -8.35
N PHE A 23 -6.54 4.68 -7.64
CA PHE A 23 -5.14 4.25 -7.66
C PHE A 23 -4.99 2.79 -7.21
N PHE A 24 -5.61 2.40 -6.09
CA PHE A 24 -5.51 1.03 -5.57
C PHE A 24 -5.92 -0.02 -6.61
N LEU A 25 -6.96 0.24 -7.40
CA LEU A 25 -7.43 -0.69 -8.44
C LEU A 25 -6.38 -0.96 -9.53
N THR A 26 -5.45 -0.03 -9.77
CA THR A 26 -4.35 -0.20 -10.73
C THR A 26 -3.21 -1.09 -10.21
N THR A 27 -3.15 -1.33 -8.89
CA THR A 27 -2.00 -2.00 -8.25
C THR A 27 -2.00 -3.53 -8.36
N GLY A 28 -3.12 -4.13 -8.78
CA GLY A 28 -3.29 -5.59 -8.82
C GLY A 28 -3.36 -6.27 -7.44
N TYR A 29 -3.61 -5.53 -6.37
CA TYR A 29 -3.93 -6.12 -5.06
C TYR A 29 -5.43 -6.46 -4.99
N PRO A 30 -5.81 -7.58 -4.35
CA PRO A 30 -7.21 -7.90 -4.20
C PRO A 30 -7.89 -6.91 -3.23
N LYS A 31 -9.14 -6.54 -3.53
CA LYS A 31 -9.94 -5.60 -2.71
C LYS A 31 -10.05 -6.03 -1.24
N SER A 32 -9.93 -7.32 -0.94
CA SER A 32 -9.89 -7.86 0.42
C SER A 32 -8.75 -7.27 1.27
N GLU A 33 -7.66 -6.81 0.66
CA GLU A 33 -6.55 -6.19 1.38
C GLU A 33 -6.94 -4.83 1.98
N LEU A 34 -7.80 -4.05 1.32
CA LEU A 34 -8.35 -2.82 1.92
C LEU A 34 -9.27 -3.12 3.11
N VAL A 35 -9.98 -4.25 3.08
CA VAL A 35 -10.81 -4.69 4.20
C VAL A 35 -9.96 -5.06 5.43
N LYS A 36 -8.81 -5.70 5.19
CA LYS A 36 -7.83 -6.09 6.22
C LYS A 36 -6.99 -4.91 6.72
N PHE A 37 -6.66 -3.98 5.82
CA PHE A 37 -5.79 -2.83 6.09
C PHE A 37 -6.44 -1.51 5.63
N PRO A 38 -7.52 -1.06 6.30
CA PRO A 38 -8.19 0.19 5.95
C PRO A 38 -7.35 1.44 6.19
N GLN A 39 -6.27 1.33 6.98
CA GLN A 39 -5.28 2.40 7.20
C GLN A 39 -4.63 2.88 5.89
N TYR A 40 -4.74 2.10 4.80
CA TYR A 40 -4.39 2.54 3.44
C TYR A 40 -4.87 3.97 3.14
N PHE A 41 -6.13 4.30 3.46
CA PHE A 41 -6.71 5.62 3.19
C PHE A 41 -6.14 6.75 4.04
N GLY A 42 -5.42 6.42 5.12
CA GLY A 42 -4.72 7.40 5.96
C GLY A 42 -3.39 7.88 5.38
N TYR A 43 -2.77 7.14 4.44
CA TYR A 43 -1.48 7.54 3.86
C TYR A 43 -1.64 8.55 2.72
N ASN A 44 -0.67 9.45 2.57
CA ASN A 44 -0.63 10.40 1.45
C ASN A 44 -0.49 9.66 0.11
N LEU A 45 -1.33 10.00 -0.87
CA LEU A 45 -1.33 9.35 -2.18
C LEU A 45 -0.03 9.60 -2.96
N GLU A 46 0.41 10.85 -3.03
CA GLU A 46 1.57 11.28 -3.83
C GLU A 46 2.89 11.04 -3.10
N GLU A 47 2.94 11.24 -1.78
CA GLU A 47 4.20 11.17 -1.04
C GLU A 47 4.53 9.76 -0.53
N ARG A 48 3.52 8.89 -0.40
CA ARG A 48 3.68 7.59 0.28
C ARG A 48 3.18 6.41 -0.52
N ILE A 49 1.94 6.47 -1.04
CA ILE A 49 1.34 5.34 -1.74
C ILE A 49 2.02 5.16 -3.10
N LYS A 50 1.90 6.13 -4.01
CA LYS A 50 2.42 6.03 -5.38
C LYS A 50 3.93 5.69 -5.44
N PRO A 51 4.83 6.38 -4.72
CA PRO A 51 6.27 6.13 -4.84
C PRO A 51 6.65 4.70 -4.44
N ARG A 52 5.99 4.14 -3.41
CA ARG A 52 6.30 2.78 -2.94
C ARG A 52 5.77 1.71 -3.88
N PHE A 53 4.60 1.91 -4.48
CA PHE A 53 4.09 1.01 -5.51
C PHE A 53 4.95 1.05 -6.78
N GLU A 54 5.48 2.21 -7.15
CA GLU A 54 6.38 2.36 -8.29
C GLU A 54 7.70 1.58 -8.08
N ILE A 55 8.33 1.73 -6.91
CA ILE A 55 9.56 0.98 -6.56
C ILE A 55 9.30 -0.53 -6.60
N MET A 56 8.17 -0.97 -6.03
CA MET A 56 7.78 -2.37 -6.03
C MET A 56 7.56 -2.92 -7.45
N THR A 57 6.91 -2.13 -8.31
CA THR A 57 6.68 -2.49 -9.72
C THR A 57 8.00 -2.58 -10.49
N LYS A 58 8.89 -1.59 -10.35
CA LYS A 58 10.22 -1.56 -10.98
C LYS A 58 11.11 -2.72 -10.53
N SER A 59 10.97 -3.16 -9.28
CA SER A 59 11.74 -4.30 -8.73
C SER A 59 11.13 -5.67 -9.05
N GLY A 60 9.93 -5.73 -9.65
CA GLY A 60 9.23 -6.99 -9.93
C GLY A 60 8.81 -7.76 -8.68
N VAL A 61 8.81 -7.11 -7.51
CA VAL A 61 8.50 -7.72 -6.23
C VAL A 61 7.04 -7.46 -5.86
N LYS A 62 6.41 -8.36 -5.10
CA LYS A 62 5.13 -8.09 -4.42
C LYS A 62 5.27 -8.34 -2.92
N LEU A 63 5.03 -7.30 -2.11
CA LEU A 63 4.98 -7.38 -0.64
C LEU A 63 3.52 -7.44 -0.16
N LEU A 64 3.29 -7.54 1.15
CA LEU A 64 1.96 -7.34 1.71
C LEU A 64 1.62 -5.84 1.75
N LEU A 65 0.35 -5.47 1.58
CA LEU A 65 -0.06 -4.06 1.51
C LEU A 65 0.36 -3.25 2.74
N ASN A 66 0.25 -3.84 3.94
CA ASN A 66 0.70 -3.22 5.17
C ASN A 66 2.23 -3.01 5.17
N GLN A 67 3.03 -3.98 4.71
CA GLN A 67 4.48 -3.84 4.61
C GLN A 67 4.87 -2.71 3.64
N VAL A 68 4.12 -2.55 2.55
CA VAL A 68 4.33 -1.45 1.60
C VAL A 68 4.16 -0.11 2.30
N LEU A 69 3.15 0.09 3.15
CA LEU A 69 2.81 1.44 3.62
C LEU A 69 3.21 1.75 5.07
N SER A 70 3.21 0.77 5.97
CA SER A 70 3.43 0.96 7.40
C SER A 70 4.90 1.00 7.81
N LEU A 71 5.79 0.37 7.04
CA LEU A 71 7.23 0.32 7.36
C LEU A 71 7.88 1.69 7.18
N SER A 72 8.88 2.04 7.99
CA SER A 72 9.79 3.16 7.69
C SER A 72 10.42 2.99 6.30
N SER A 73 11.06 4.02 5.75
CA SER A 73 11.75 3.90 4.45
C SER A 73 12.86 2.85 4.52
N SER A 74 13.68 2.88 5.57
CA SER A 74 14.74 1.88 5.79
C SER A 74 14.19 0.45 5.84
N ASN A 75 13.11 0.22 6.58
CA ASN A 75 12.55 -1.12 6.77
C ASN A 75 11.83 -1.60 5.51
N PHE A 76 11.23 -0.68 4.73
CA PHE A 76 10.67 -0.98 3.43
C PHE A 76 11.75 -1.43 2.44
N ASP A 77 12.87 -0.70 2.38
CA ASP A 77 14.01 -1.05 1.53
C ASP A 77 14.61 -2.41 1.92
N GLU A 78 14.71 -2.68 3.22
CA GLU A 78 15.17 -3.99 3.71
C GLU A 78 14.21 -5.12 3.32
N ALA A 79 12.90 -4.90 3.47
CA ALA A 79 11.88 -5.88 3.08
C ALA A 79 11.92 -6.19 1.58
N LEU A 80 12.09 -5.16 0.74
CA LEU A 80 12.30 -5.29 -0.70
C LEU A 80 13.55 -6.11 -1.00
N LYS A 81 14.72 -5.72 -0.47
CA LYS A 81 15.99 -6.44 -0.66
C LYS A 81 15.89 -7.91 -0.25
N LYS A 82 15.26 -8.18 0.89
CA LYS A 82 15.04 -9.55 1.38
C LYS A 82 14.17 -10.36 0.43
N LYS A 83 13.10 -9.77 -0.11
CA LYS A 83 12.19 -10.43 -1.05
C LYS A 83 12.85 -10.66 -2.42
N MET A 84 13.61 -9.69 -2.93
CA MET A 84 14.41 -9.83 -4.16
C MET A 84 15.43 -10.96 -4.04
N LYS A 85 16.20 -11.01 -2.95
CA LYS A 85 17.16 -12.10 -2.69
C LYS A 85 16.49 -13.47 -2.68
N LYS A 86 15.32 -13.60 -2.06
CA LYS A 86 14.57 -14.87 -2.06
C LYS A 86 14.14 -15.31 -3.46
N MET A 87 13.79 -14.37 -4.34
CA MET A 87 13.38 -14.68 -5.72
C MET A 87 14.55 -15.07 -6.64
N GLN A 88 15.80 -14.74 -6.28
CA GLN A 88 16.99 -15.15 -7.04
C GLN A 88 17.51 -16.54 -6.67
N VAL A 89 17.02 -17.10 -5.55
CA VAL A 89 17.46 -18.40 -5.00
C VAL A 89 16.37 -19.47 -5.20
N SER A 90 15.26 -19.14 -5.84
CA SER A 90 14.14 -20.03 -6.19
C SER A 90 14.01 -20.13 -7.70
#